data_AF-A0A645BCD2-F1
#
_entry.id   AF-A0A645BCD2-F1
#
_cell.length_a   1.000
_cell.length_b   1.000
_cell.length_c   1.000
_cell.angle_alpha   90.00
_cell.angle_beta   90.00
_cell.angle_gamma   90.00
#
_symmetry.space_group_name_H-M   'P 1'
#
loop_
_entity.id
_entity.type
_entity.pdbx_description
1 polymer ?
#
loop_
_entity_poly.entity_id
_entity_poly.type
_entity_poly.pdbx_seq_one_letter_code
_entity_poly.pdbx_strand_id
1 'polypeptide(L)'
;MTTAEGAMITVDGTYRLVGDSLYIEEIDHSFNRTQIGKDNPLNLKLSGHKFMYLRWFQAVDEFGKNQNQWVEEIWQRVELEDMEVSRIDLEQELRALVRDPEVVKKVIN
;
A
#
# COMPACT_ATOMS: atom_id res chain seq x y z
N MET A 1 -6.21 -16.35 -1.71
CA MET A 1 -6.72 -17.23 -2.81
C MET A 1 -5.82 -17.06 -4.02
N THR A 2 -5.51 -18.11 -4.79
CA THR A 2 -4.67 -18.02 -6.01
C THR A 2 -5.52 -17.85 -7.27
N THR A 3 -5.14 -16.93 -8.15
CA THR A 3 -5.74 -16.78 -9.48
C THR A 3 -5.27 -17.91 -10.41
N ALA A 4 -5.95 -18.08 -11.54
CA ALA A 4 -5.63 -19.11 -12.54
C ALA A 4 -4.20 -19.02 -13.11
N GLU A 5 -3.54 -17.87 -12.96
CA GLU A 5 -2.21 -17.57 -13.52
C GLU A 5 -1.11 -17.54 -12.45
N GLY A 6 -1.40 -17.92 -11.21
CA GLY A 6 -0.42 -18.00 -10.12
C GLY A 6 -0.24 -16.71 -9.32
N ALA A 7 -1.01 -15.66 -9.59
CA ALA A 7 -1.08 -14.51 -8.68
C ALA A 7 -1.82 -14.92 -7.40
N MET A 8 -1.47 -14.31 -6.26
CA MET A 8 -2.09 -14.61 -4.98
C MET A 8 -2.77 -13.37 -4.41
N ILE A 9 -4.06 -13.48 -4.11
CA ILE A 9 -4.79 -12.52 -3.29
C ILE A 9 -4.32 -12.72 -1.85
N THR A 10 -3.65 -11.69 -1.32
CA THR A 10 -3.07 -11.64 0.04
C THR A 10 -4.04 -11.09 1.06
N VAL A 11 -4.92 -10.16 0.68
CA VAL A 11 -5.94 -9.53 1.52
C VAL A 11 -7.19 -9.25 0.66
N ASP A 12 -8.37 -9.47 1.23
CA ASP A 12 -9.66 -9.05 0.65
C ASP A 12 -10.66 -8.64 1.74
N GLY A 13 -11.63 -7.81 1.34
CA GLY A 13 -12.63 -7.21 2.22
C GLY A 13 -13.30 -5.99 1.59
N THR A 14 -13.87 -5.14 2.43
CA THR A 14 -14.47 -3.86 2.03
C THR A 14 -13.62 -2.67 2.50
N TYR A 15 -13.97 -1.48 2.04
CA TYR A 15 -13.38 -0.26 2.56
C TYR A 15 -14.42 0.84 2.71
N ARG A 16 -14.11 1.82 3.56
CA ARG A 16 -14.88 3.06 3.68
C ARG A 16 -13.97 4.26 3.90
N LEU A 17 -14.40 5.41 3.40
CA LEU A 17 -13.75 6.69 3.64
C LEU A 17 -14.49 7.45 4.74
N VAL A 18 -13.72 8.04 5.66
CA VAL A 18 -14.20 8.89 6.74
C VAL A 18 -13.56 10.27 6.59
N GLY A 19 -14.33 11.23 6.09
CA GLY A 19 -13.78 12.53 5.69
C GLY A 19 -12.80 12.38 4.52
N ASP A 20 -11.81 13.27 4.47
CA ASP A 20 -10.95 13.42 3.28
C ASP A 20 -9.66 12.59 3.33
N SER A 21 -9.28 12.07 4.52
CA SER A 21 -7.94 11.51 4.73
C SER A 21 -7.89 10.23 5.56
N LEU A 22 -9.03 9.68 5.97
CA LEU A 22 -9.08 8.43 6.72
C LEU A 22 -9.76 7.36 5.87
N TYR A 23 -8.96 6.40 5.42
CA TYR A 23 -9.39 5.24 4.66
C TYR A 23 -9.35 4.03 5.59
N ILE A 24 -10.47 3.31 5.72
CA ILE A 24 -10.59 2.18 6.63
C ILE A 24 -10.85 0.94 5.82
N GLU A 25 -9.97 -0.04 5.93
CA GLU A 25 -10.14 -1.38 5.37
C GLU A 25 -10.84 -2.27 6.39
N GLU A 26 -11.89 -2.94 5.95
CA GLU A 26 -12.65 -3.91 6.72
C GLU A 26 -12.27 -5.29 6.18
N ILE A 27 -11.32 -5.94 6.85
CA ILE A 27 -10.62 -7.11 6.33
C ILE A 27 -11.40 -8.40 6.64
N ASP A 28 -11.91 -9.05 5.60
CA ASP A 28 -12.62 -10.33 5.69
C ASP A 28 -11.65 -11.52 5.64
N HIS A 29 -10.67 -11.47 4.73
CA HIS A 29 -9.61 -12.47 4.65
C HIS A 29 -8.24 -11.81 4.48
N SER A 30 -7.24 -12.39 5.12
CA SER A 30 -5.85 -11.95 5.01
C SER A 30 -4.91 -13.12 5.23
N PHE A 31 -3.77 -13.10 4.53
CA PHE A 31 -2.64 -13.96 4.82
C PHE A 31 -2.11 -13.68 6.23
N ASN A 32 -2.17 -12.42 6.67
CA ASN A 32 -1.92 -12.03 8.05
C ASN A 32 -3.20 -12.23 8.88
N ARG A 33 -3.29 -13.38 9.55
CA ARG A 33 -4.44 -13.74 10.39
C ARG A 33 -4.73 -12.75 11.52
N THR A 34 -3.76 -11.95 11.96
CA THR A 34 -3.99 -11.00 13.07
C THR A 34 -4.84 -9.80 12.66
N GLN A 35 -5.04 -9.60 11.35
CA GLN A 35 -5.83 -8.50 10.77
C GLN A 35 -7.28 -8.88 10.45
N ILE A 36 -7.62 -10.18 10.39
CA ILE A 36 -8.96 -10.65 10.03
C ILE A 36 -10.00 -10.17 11.05
N GLY A 37 -11.11 -9.61 10.56
CA GLY A 37 -12.22 -9.12 11.38
C GLY A 37 -11.91 -7.83 12.15
N LYS A 38 -10.87 -7.11 11.75
CA LYS A 38 -10.48 -5.82 12.34
C LYS A 38 -10.49 -4.73 11.28
N ASP A 39 -10.97 -3.56 11.68
CA ASP A 39 -10.76 -2.33 10.94
C ASP A 39 -9.26 -1.97 10.95
N ASN A 40 -8.70 -1.76 9.77
CA ASN A 40 -7.38 -1.18 9.60
C ASN A 40 -7.56 0.29 9.19
N PRO A 41 -7.30 1.27 10.06
CA PRO A 41 -7.37 2.69 9.71
C PRO A 41 -6.05 3.17 9.10
N LEU A 42 -6.10 3.63 7.85
CA LEU A 42 -4.98 4.18 7.11
C LEU A 42 -5.17 5.69 6.91
N ASN A 43 -4.13 6.45 7.23
CA ASN A 43 -4.04 7.84 6.83
C ASN A 43 -3.73 7.88 5.34
N LEU A 44 -4.65 8.47 4.59
CA LEU A 44 -4.58 8.60 3.15
C LEU A 44 -4.21 10.02 2.75
N LYS A 45 -3.28 10.15 1.81
CA LYS A 45 -2.99 11.38 1.10
C LYS A 45 -2.86 11.09 -0.38
N LEU A 46 -3.55 11.85 -1.21
CA LEU A 46 -3.35 11.83 -2.66
C LEU A 46 -2.32 12.91 -3.04
N SER A 47 -1.42 12.58 -3.97
CA SER A 47 -0.50 13.54 -4.59
C SER A 47 -0.73 13.55 -6.09
N GLY A 48 -1.17 14.71 -6.61
CA GLY A 48 -1.55 14.85 -8.01
C GLY A 48 -2.65 13.86 -8.39
N HIS A 49 -2.57 13.34 -9.62
CA HIS A 49 -3.56 12.39 -10.16
C HIS A 49 -3.14 10.91 -9.99
N LYS A 50 -1.83 10.64 -9.86
CA LYS A 50 -1.27 9.30 -9.99
C LYS A 50 -0.92 8.62 -8.67
N PHE A 51 -0.57 9.36 -7.61
CA PHE A 51 0.00 8.73 -6.42
C PHE A 51 -0.88 8.84 -5.18
N MET A 52 -0.88 7.77 -4.39
CA MET A 52 -1.55 7.66 -3.11
C MET A 52 -0.55 7.20 -2.06
N TYR A 53 -0.51 7.91 -0.93
CA TYR A 53 0.28 7.56 0.24
C TYR A 53 -0.65 7.03 1.30
N LEU A 54 -0.27 5.89 1.85
CA LEU A 54 -0.96 5.27 2.96
C LEU A 54 0.00 5.16 4.14
N ARG A 55 -0.52 5.45 5.33
CA ARG A 55 0.22 5.25 6.57
C ARG A 55 -0.68 4.72 7.67
N TRP A 56 -0.29 3.62 8.29
CA TRP A 56 -1.01 3.03 9.41
C TRP A 56 -0.05 2.48 10.46
N PHE A 57 -0.59 2.22 11.65
CA PHE A 57 0.17 1.68 12.77
C PHE A 57 -0.04 0.18 12.86
N GLN A 58 1.06 -0.57 12.77
CA GLN A 58 1.08 -2.01 12.97
C GLN A 58 1.56 -2.31 14.40
N ALA A 59 0.61 -2.57 15.29
CA ALA A 59 0.92 -3.01 16.65
C ALA A 59 1.54 -4.41 16.67
N VAL A 60 0.99 -5.33 15.86
CA VAL A 60 1.31 -6.76 15.86
C VAL A 60 1.56 -7.25 14.42
N ASP A 61 2.56 -8.11 14.23
CA ASP A 61 2.88 -8.74 12.95
C ASP A 61 2.01 -9.96 12.63
N GLU A 62 2.29 -10.61 11.50
CA GLU A 62 1.63 -11.83 11.05
C GLU A 62 1.87 -13.06 11.93
N PHE A 63 2.86 -13.01 12.82
CA PHE A 63 3.17 -14.07 13.79
C PHE A 63 2.64 -13.78 15.19
N GLY A 64 1.90 -12.67 15.38
CA GLY A 64 1.39 -12.29 16.69
C GLY A 64 2.41 -11.61 17.59
N LYS A 65 3.56 -11.18 17.07
CA LYS A 65 4.58 -10.46 17.85
C LYS A 65 4.36 -8.95 17.78
N ASN A 66 4.60 -8.29 18.91
CA ASN A 66 4.52 -6.84 19.00
C ASN A 66 5.65 -6.20 18.17
N GLN A 67 5.27 -5.35 17.22
CA GLN A 67 6.19 -4.55 16.41
C GLN A 67 6.12 -3.07 16.82
N ASN A 68 4.90 -2.55 17.04
CA ASN A 68 4.64 -1.15 17.36
C ASN A 68 5.30 -0.17 16.39
N GLN A 69 5.09 -0.39 15.09
CA GLN A 69 5.73 0.38 14.03
C GLN A 69 4.73 1.10 13.14
N TRP A 70 5.17 2.18 12.51
CA TRP A 70 4.45 2.81 11.41
C TRP A 70 4.85 2.14 10.11
N VAL A 71 3.84 1.74 9.34
CA VAL A 71 4.02 1.24 7.98
C VAL A 71 3.56 2.33 7.02
N GLU A 72 4.36 2.55 5.98
CA GLU A 72 4.11 3.55 4.95
C GLU A 72 4.19 2.85 3.58
N GLU A 73 3.19 3.09 2.74
CA GLU A 73 3.10 2.56 1.39
C GLU A 73 2.81 3.69 0.39
N ILE A 74 3.32 3.51 -0.82
CA ILE A 74 3.06 4.38 -1.96
C ILE A 74 2.42 3.52 -3.05
N TRP A 75 1.23 3.92 -3.46
CA TRP A 75 0.46 3.29 -4.52
C TRP A 75 0.38 4.22 -5.71
N GLN A 76 0.58 3.67 -6.91
CA GLN A 76 0.37 4.37 -8.16
C GLN A 76 -0.95 3.88 -8.78
N ARG A 77 -1.80 4.82 -9.17
CA ARG A 77 -2.97 4.56 -10.03
C ARG A 77 -2.44 4.07 -11.37
N VAL A 78 -2.86 2.87 -11.76
CA VAL A 78 -2.56 2.30 -13.07
C VAL A 78 -3.56 2.85 -14.07
N GLU A 79 -3.07 3.56 -15.08
CA GLU A 79 -3.82 3.98 -16.26
C GLU A 79 -3.57 3.02 -17.44
N LEU A 80 -4.44 3.06 -18.45
CA LEU A 80 -4.30 2.19 -19.63
C LEU A 80 -2.97 2.49 -20.36
N GLU A 81 -2.56 3.76 -20.37
CA GLU A 81 -1.30 4.24 -20.92
C GLU A 81 -0.07 3.73 -20.14
N ASP A 82 -0.22 3.51 -18.82
CA ASP A 82 0.86 2.97 -17.97
C ASP A 82 1.09 1.47 -18.23
N MET A 83 0.13 0.78 -18.85
CA MET A 83 0.32 -0.61 -19.29
C MET A 83 1.31 -0.71 -20.48
N GLU A 84 1.63 0.41 -21.16
CA GLU A 84 2.58 0.46 -22.27
C GLU A 84 3.86 1.28 -21.97
N VAL A 85 3.96 2.05 -20.87
CA VAL A 85 5.08 2.98 -20.56
C VAL A 85 5.21 3.23 -19.04
N SER A 86 6.34 3.50 -18.37
CA SER A 86 7.73 3.00 -18.36
C SER A 86 8.34 3.38 -16.99
N ARG A 87 9.42 2.69 -16.57
CA ARG A 87 10.19 2.86 -15.30
C ARG A 87 10.58 4.29 -14.89
N ILE A 88 10.52 5.26 -15.81
CA ILE A 88 11.05 6.62 -15.66
C ILE A 88 10.15 7.50 -14.76
N ASP A 89 8.83 7.37 -14.87
CA ASP A 89 7.89 8.19 -14.09
C ASP A 89 7.93 7.85 -12.60
N LEU A 90 8.10 6.56 -12.28
CA LEU A 90 8.26 6.07 -10.91
C LEU A 90 9.54 6.60 -10.26
N GLU A 91 10.64 6.68 -11.02
CA GLU A 91 11.92 7.19 -10.51
C GLU A 91 11.86 8.68 -10.14
N GLN A 92 11.24 9.50 -10.98
CA GLN A 92 11.13 10.94 -10.72
C GLN A 92 10.30 11.22 -9.46
N GLU A 93 9.19 10.49 -9.28
CA GLU A 93 8.35 10.66 -8.10
C GLU A 93 9.06 10.20 -6.82
N LEU A 94 9.71 9.03 -6.84
CA LEU A 94 10.47 8.53 -5.69
C LEU A 94 11.55 9.51 -5.22
N ARG A 95 12.25 10.18 -6.15
CA ARG A 95 13.26 11.22 -5.82
C ARG A 95 12.67 12.48 -5.20
N ALA A 96 11.40 12.80 -5.47
CA ALA A 96 10.72 13.95 -4.87
C ALA A 96 10.34 13.69 -3.40
N LEU A 97 10.14 12.43 -3.03
CA LEU A 97 9.58 12.04 -1.73
C LEU A 97 10.64 11.47 -0.79
N VAL A 98 11.57 10.72 -1.36
CA VAL A 98 12.61 10.01 -0.62
C VAL A 98 13.94 10.70 -0.92
N ARG A 99 14.49 11.37 0.10
CA ARG A 99 15.78 12.07 -0.02
C ARG A 99 16.98 11.13 -0.12
N ASP A 100 16.80 9.87 0.28
CA ASP A 100 17.84 8.84 0.24
C ASP A 100 17.89 8.18 -1.15
N PRO A 101 18.95 8.43 -1.94
CA PRO A 101 19.08 7.88 -3.29
C PRO A 101 19.19 6.34 -3.31
N GLU A 102 19.69 5.72 -2.23
CA GLU A 102 19.87 4.27 -2.17
C GLU A 102 18.53 3.54 -2.02
N VAL A 103 17.54 4.17 -1.36
CA VAL A 103 16.18 3.65 -1.27
C VAL A 103 15.50 3.70 -2.63
N VAL A 104 15.62 4.82 -3.34
CA VAL A 104 15.06 4.97 -4.71
C VAL A 104 15.61 3.88 -5.65
N LYS A 105 16.92 3.62 -5.60
CA LYS A 105 17.59 2.63 -6.44
C LYS A 105 17.16 1.19 -6.16
N LYS A 106 16.77 0.86 -4.92
CA LYS A 106 16.26 -0.47 -4.53
C LYS A 106 14.83 -0.72 -4.99
N VAL A 107 14.01 0.32 -5.10
CA VAL A 107 12.61 0.19 -5.53
C VAL A 107 12.51 0.07 -7.05
N ILE A 108 13.43 0.70 -7.79
CA ILE A 108 13.41 0.70 -9.25
C ILE A 108 14.01 -0.59 -9.84
N ASN A 109 15.07 -1.15 -9.24
CA ASN A 109 15.83 -2.30 -9.78
C ASN A 109 15.19 -3.64 -9.47
#